data_AF-A0A9E4M601-F1
#
_entry.id   AF-A0A9E4M601-F1
#
_cell.length_a   1.000
_cell.length_b   1.000
_cell.length_c   1.000
_cell.angle_alpha   90.00
_cell.angle_beta   90.00
_cell.angle_gamma   90.00
#
_symmetry.space_group_name_H-M   'P 1'
#
loop_
_entity.id
_entity.type
_entity.pdbx_description
1 polymer ?
#
loop_
_entity_poly.entity_id
_entity_poly.type
_entity_poly.pdbx_seq_one_letter_code
_entity_poly.pdbx_strand_id
1 'polypeptide(L)'
;EAAEAALAAAQAAADAASADAAAAQAEADAAREQAAAAQAEAEEARTEAAAAQAEAEAAQKEAAAAQEEAAAAQAEAAEAQAQTEMLMRDAMIAALDMTGDGDVVFGVATAGPRDDGAYYQALVETVEEFSATNGFSTPIIVDNIEPADSATELRNLAEQGVDVIAIGAGEIAEPLAELTAEFPEIFWYCNCGAGYPTQPGLAQSQDDSSQISYSAGYATGMLLRDSGGDSVHFIGCCDLGFEKEAYLAFEMGLQAVDSSFTMTYVPTGNFPFDFDNISGATEAFNNALAQGADAVNPYLGGAHEPLVALANENDIITMSAGASDACERTDLDYDIAVQFDAGDYIETLLELIADGEFGEGETFLFSVGAFPFVGAKLCNPTAEQQAEFDAELERIAAGTYAAEFGAIKGQAYSF
;
A
#
# COMPACT_ATOMS: atom_id res chain seq x y z
N GLU A 1 -95.40 -32.91 66.69
CA GLU A 1 -94.94 -32.12 65.53
C GLU A 1 -93.90 -31.04 65.86
N ALA A 2 -94.20 -29.96 66.60
CA ALA A 2 -93.23 -28.86 66.77
C ALA A 2 -91.90 -29.24 67.48
N ALA A 3 -91.94 -30.10 68.51
CA ALA A 3 -90.75 -30.51 69.26
C ALA A 3 -89.88 -31.56 68.53
N GLU A 4 -90.51 -32.47 67.78
CA GLU A 4 -89.79 -33.40 66.89
C GLU A 4 -89.15 -32.67 65.71
N ALA A 5 -89.84 -31.66 65.15
CA ALA A 5 -89.26 -30.80 64.13
C ALA A 5 -88.05 -30.02 64.66
N ALA A 6 -88.08 -29.56 65.91
CA ALA A 6 -86.97 -28.83 66.53
C ALA A 6 -85.77 -29.73 66.86
N LEU A 7 -85.98 -30.96 67.35
CA LEU A 7 -84.90 -31.92 67.60
C LEU A 7 -84.29 -32.41 66.27
N ALA A 8 -85.13 -32.69 65.27
CA ALA A 8 -84.67 -33.03 63.93
C ALA A 8 -83.88 -31.87 63.28
N ALA A 9 -84.31 -30.62 63.49
CA ALA A 9 -83.58 -29.44 63.04
C ALA A 9 -82.25 -29.24 63.79
N ALA A 10 -82.19 -29.49 65.10
CA ALA A 10 -80.97 -29.37 65.89
C ALA A 10 -79.96 -30.48 65.56
N GLN A 11 -80.44 -31.72 65.34
CA GLN A 11 -79.60 -32.82 64.88
C GLN A 11 -79.08 -32.55 63.47
N ALA A 12 -79.95 -32.09 62.55
CA ALA A 12 -79.54 -31.68 61.21
C ALA A 12 -78.52 -30.52 61.23
N ALA A 13 -78.65 -29.57 62.17
CA ALA A 13 -77.69 -28.48 62.33
C ALA A 13 -76.35 -28.95 62.93
N ALA A 14 -76.37 -29.90 63.87
CA ALA A 14 -75.14 -30.48 64.42
C ALA A 14 -74.42 -31.38 63.40
N ASP A 15 -75.17 -32.15 62.62
CA ASP A 15 -74.65 -32.96 61.52
C ASP A 15 -74.10 -32.07 60.40
N ALA A 16 -74.76 -30.95 60.09
CA ALA A 16 -74.25 -29.93 59.17
C ALA A 16 -72.97 -29.27 59.69
N ALA A 17 -72.91 -28.89 60.97
CA ALA A 17 -71.70 -28.29 61.57
C ALA A 17 -70.54 -29.29 61.65
N SER A 18 -70.81 -30.57 61.89
CA SER A 18 -69.82 -31.65 61.85
C SER A 18 -69.32 -31.89 60.41
N ALA A 19 -70.22 -31.84 59.43
CA ALA A 19 -69.87 -31.92 58.01
C ALA A 19 -69.02 -30.71 57.57
N ASP A 20 -69.36 -29.50 58.00
CA ASP A 20 -68.59 -28.29 57.73
C ASP A 20 -67.20 -28.34 58.40
N ALA A 21 -67.11 -28.84 59.64
CA ALA A 21 -65.83 -29.01 60.33
C ALA A 21 -64.95 -30.09 59.66
N ALA A 22 -65.57 -31.19 59.19
CA ALA A 22 -64.86 -32.24 58.44
C ALA A 22 -64.40 -31.72 57.07
N ALA A 23 -65.21 -30.90 56.38
CA ALA A 23 -64.83 -30.25 55.14
C ALA A 23 -63.67 -29.26 55.36
N ALA A 24 -63.74 -28.42 56.39
CA ALA A 24 -62.67 -27.48 56.74
C ALA A 24 -61.36 -28.19 57.13
N GLN A 25 -61.44 -29.33 57.83
CA GLN A 25 -60.26 -30.14 58.15
C GLN A 25 -59.67 -30.79 56.90
N ALA A 26 -60.52 -31.30 55.99
CA ALA A 26 -60.06 -31.86 54.71
C ALA A 26 -59.40 -30.79 53.82
N GLU A 27 -59.95 -29.58 53.77
CA GLU A 27 -59.33 -28.44 53.08
C GLU A 27 -58.00 -28.03 53.71
N ALA A 28 -57.90 -28.02 55.05
CA ALA A 28 -56.66 -27.72 55.75
C ALA A 28 -55.57 -28.78 55.52
N ASP A 29 -55.94 -30.06 55.45
CA ASP A 29 -55.00 -31.14 55.19
C ASP A 29 -54.55 -31.16 53.72
N ALA A 30 -55.46 -30.88 52.77
CA ALA A 30 -55.12 -30.68 51.37
C ALA A 30 -54.19 -29.46 51.16
N ALA A 31 -54.42 -28.36 51.88
CA ALA A 31 -53.56 -27.18 51.84
C ALA A 31 -52.16 -27.47 52.42
N ARG A 32 -52.06 -28.31 53.46
CA ARG A 32 -50.76 -28.74 54.03
C ARG A 32 -50.00 -29.65 53.07
N GLU A 33 -50.68 -30.55 52.39
CA GLU A 33 -50.07 -31.43 51.38
C GLU A 33 -49.55 -30.62 50.19
N GLN A 34 -50.33 -29.66 49.69
CA GLN A 34 -49.89 -28.72 48.66
C GLN A 34 -48.71 -27.86 49.11
N ALA A 35 -48.71 -27.37 50.35
CA ALA A 35 -47.59 -26.61 50.90
C ALA A 35 -46.32 -27.46 51.04
N ALA A 36 -46.45 -28.73 51.42
CA ALA A 36 -45.32 -29.66 51.50
C ALA A 36 -44.75 -30.00 50.12
N ALA A 37 -45.61 -30.21 49.12
CA ALA A 37 -45.19 -30.41 47.73
C ALA A 37 -44.44 -29.18 47.18
N ALA A 38 -44.99 -27.97 47.39
CA ALA A 38 -44.34 -26.74 46.97
C ALA A 38 -43.00 -26.49 47.67
N GLN A 39 -42.84 -26.92 48.93
CA GLN A 39 -41.56 -26.86 49.64
C GLN A 39 -40.53 -27.82 49.05
N ALA A 40 -40.94 -29.05 48.71
CA ALA A 40 -40.06 -30.03 48.08
C ALA A 40 -39.59 -29.56 46.69
N GLU A 41 -40.49 -29.05 45.86
CA GLU A 41 -40.14 -28.48 44.55
C GLU A 41 -39.18 -27.27 44.69
N ALA A 42 -39.39 -26.43 45.71
CA ALA A 42 -38.49 -25.31 45.98
C ALA A 42 -37.10 -25.74 46.46
N GLU A 43 -36.99 -26.86 47.18
CA GLU A 43 -35.70 -27.42 47.62
C GLU A 43 -34.94 -28.10 46.48
N GLU A 44 -35.64 -28.80 45.59
CA GLU A 44 -35.10 -29.36 44.35
C GLU A 44 -34.57 -28.24 43.45
N ALA A 45 -35.38 -27.21 43.19
CA ALA A 45 -34.97 -26.05 42.38
C ALA A 45 -33.75 -25.31 42.97
N ARG A 46 -33.63 -25.23 44.31
CA ARG A 46 -32.44 -24.65 44.96
C ARG A 46 -31.20 -25.52 44.76
N THR A 47 -31.36 -26.84 44.78
CA THR A 47 -30.26 -27.78 44.56
C THR A 47 -29.76 -27.69 43.12
N GLU A 48 -30.67 -27.66 42.15
CA GLU A 48 -30.32 -27.46 40.74
C GLU A 48 -29.64 -26.11 40.50
N ALA A 49 -30.16 -25.03 41.09
CA ALA A 49 -29.54 -23.71 40.98
C ALA A 49 -28.13 -23.67 41.59
N ALA A 50 -27.90 -24.34 42.71
CA ALA A 50 -26.58 -24.43 43.34
C ALA A 50 -25.59 -25.25 42.48
N ALA A 51 -26.05 -26.33 41.84
CA ALA A 51 -25.23 -27.11 40.91
C ALA A 51 -24.86 -26.29 39.67
N ALA A 52 -25.82 -25.59 39.07
CA ALA A 52 -25.58 -24.71 37.92
C ALA A 52 -24.62 -23.56 38.27
N GLN A 53 -24.72 -22.99 39.48
CA GLN A 53 -23.77 -21.98 39.94
C GLN A 53 -22.35 -22.55 40.07
N ALA A 54 -22.19 -23.75 40.63
CA ALA A 54 -20.89 -24.39 40.78
C ALA A 54 -20.24 -24.72 39.42
N GLU A 55 -21.04 -25.18 38.44
CA GLU A 55 -20.57 -25.40 37.07
C GLU A 55 -20.14 -24.08 36.40
N ALA A 56 -20.92 -23.01 36.57
CA ALA A 56 -20.56 -21.69 36.05
C ALA A 56 -19.27 -21.14 36.68
N GLU A 57 -19.08 -21.30 37.99
CA GLU A 57 -17.84 -20.90 38.69
C GLU A 57 -16.63 -21.72 38.23
N ALA A 58 -16.81 -23.02 37.94
CA ALA A 58 -15.75 -23.87 37.40
C ALA A 58 -15.37 -23.44 35.97
N ALA A 59 -16.36 -23.19 35.11
CA ALA A 59 -16.14 -22.70 33.74
C ALA A 59 -15.46 -21.31 33.73
N GLN A 60 -15.81 -20.42 34.66
CA GLN A 60 -15.14 -19.13 34.81
C GLN A 60 -13.67 -19.27 35.21
N LYS A 61 -13.34 -20.22 36.10
CA LYS A 61 -11.95 -20.48 36.49
C LYS A 61 -11.13 -21.07 35.34
N GLU A 62 -11.72 -21.99 34.58
CA GLU A 62 -11.07 -22.56 33.40
C GLU A 62 -10.83 -21.49 32.33
N ALA A 63 -11.82 -20.64 32.07
CA ALA A 63 -11.68 -19.50 31.16
C ALA A 63 -10.60 -18.50 31.62
N ALA A 64 -10.53 -18.21 32.93
CA ALA A 64 -9.49 -17.33 33.48
C ALA A 64 -8.09 -17.92 33.34
N ALA A 65 -7.92 -19.23 33.58
CA ALA A 65 -6.66 -19.92 33.37
C ALA A 65 -6.24 -19.92 31.89
N ALA A 66 -7.18 -20.16 30.97
CA ALA A 66 -6.92 -20.10 29.54
C ALA A 66 -6.55 -18.68 29.07
N GLN A 67 -7.13 -17.64 29.66
CA GLN A 67 -6.75 -16.25 29.39
C GLN A 67 -5.34 -15.92 29.89
N GLU A 68 -4.95 -16.43 31.06
CA GLU A 68 -3.60 -16.23 31.61
C GLU A 68 -2.54 -16.93 30.75
N GLU A 69 -2.83 -18.15 30.29
CA GLU A 69 -1.96 -18.90 29.37
C GLU A 69 -1.83 -18.20 28.00
N ALA A 70 -2.94 -17.71 27.44
CA ALA A 70 -2.93 -16.94 26.20
C ALA A 70 -2.12 -15.63 26.33
N ALA A 71 -2.26 -14.92 27.46
CA ALA A 71 -1.49 -13.71 27.72
C ALA A 71 0.01 -13.99 27.87
N ALA A 72 0.39 -15.09 28.53
CA ALA A 72 1.79 -15.51 28.63
C ALA A 72 2.38 -15.86 27.25
N ALA A 73 1.63 -16.59 26.42
CA ALA A 73 2.07 -16.92 25.05
C ALA A 73 2.23 -15.66 24.17
N GLN A 74 1.33 -14.68 24.31
CA GLN A 74 1.45 -13.39 23.61
C GLN A 74 2.68 -12.60 24.06
N ALA A 75 2.99 -12.60 25.36
CA ALA A 75 4.18 -11.94 25.88
C ALA A 75 5.48 -12.59 25.37
N GLU A 76 5.55 -13.92 25.37
CA GLU A 76 6.70 -14.66 24.83
C GLU A 76 6.88 -14.40 23.32
N ALA A 77 5.78 -14.37 22.56
CA ALA A 77 5.82 -14.04 21.14
C ALA A 77 6.31 -12.60 20.90
N ALA A 78 5.87 -11.64 21.72
CA ALA A 78 6.31 -10.24 21.62
C ALA A 78 7.81 -10.10 21.96
N GLU A 79 8.31 -10.81 22.98
CA GLU A 79 9.75 -10.81 23.31
C GLU A 79 10.59 -11.44 22.20
N ALA A 80 10.13 -12.54 21.61
CA ALA A 80 10.81 -13.17 20.48
C ALA A 80 10.85 -12.24 19.25
N GLN A 81 9.73 -11.58 18.94
CA GLN A 81 9.67 -10.60 17.85
C GLN A 81 10.64 -9.43 18.09
N ALA A 82 10.67 -8.87 19.30
CA ALA A 82 11.60 -7.78 19.65
C ALA A 82 13.08 -8.20 19.52
N GLN A 83 13.41 -9.46 19.83
CA GLN A 83 14.78 -9.97 19.62
C GLN A 83 15.11 -10.10 18.12
N THR A 84 14.17 -10.57 17.31
CA THR A 84 14.35 -10.63 15.85
C THR A 84 14.54 -9.24 15.27
N GLU A 85 13.70 -8.27 15.64
CA GLU A 85 13.82 -6.87 15.20
C GLU A 85 15.18 -6.26 15.59
N MET A 86 15.66 -6.52 16.81
CA MET A 86 16.98 -6.06 17.26
C MET A 86 18.11 -6.67 16.42
N LEU A 87 18.04 -7.96 16.09
CA LEU A 87 19.06 -8.62 15.26
C LEU A 87 19.07 -8.12 13.82
N MET A 88 17.89 -7.86 13.25
CA MET A 88 17.77 -7.25 11.91
C MET A 88 18.37 -5.84 11.91
N ARG A 89 18.09 -5.05 12.95
CA ARG A 89 18.69 -3.73 13.11
C ARG A 89 20.21 -3.78 13.20
N ASP A 90 20.75 -4.69 14.01
CA ASP A 90 22.21 -4.86 14.13
C ASP A 90 22.84 -5.26 12.77
N ALA A 91 22.16 -6.09 11.98
CA ALA A 91 22.59 -6.44 10.63
C ALA A 91 22.54 -5.24 9.67
N MET A 92 21.49 -4.43 9.72
CA MET A 92 21.38 -3.19 8.93
C MET A 92 22.46 -2.19 9.28
N ILE A 93 22.73 -1.94 10.57
CA ILE A 93 23.85 -1.08 10.99
C ILE A 93 25.16 -1.65 10.43
N ALA A 94 25.40 -2.95 10.58
CA ALA A 94 26.64 -3.55 10.07
C ALA A 94 26.79 -3.46 8.53
N ALA A 95 25.68 -3.37 7.79
CA ALA A 95 25.68 -3.25 6.34
C ALA A 95 25.78 -1.80 5.84
N LEU A 96 25.25 -0.84 6.61
CA LEU A 96 25.06 0.55 6.17
C LEU A 96 25.92 1.57 6.93
N ASP A 97 26.51 1.25 8.09
CA ASP A 97 27.47 2.10 8.81
C ASP A 97 28.85 2.03 8.12
N MET A 98 28.95 2.71 6.99
CA MET A 98 30.15 2.68 6.15
C MET A 98 31.30 3.47 6.77
N THR A 99 31.01 4.48 7.60
CA THR A 99 32.01 5.26 8.32
C THR A 99 32.54 4.54 9.57
N GLY A 100 31.80 3.57 10.10
CA GLY A 100 32.14 2.75 11.25
C GLY A 100 32.01 3.49 12.59
N ASP A 101 31.16 4.52 12.65
CA ASP A 101 31.00 5.36 13.84
C ASP A 101 29.83 4.92 14.75
N GLY A 102 29.05 3.93 14.31
CA GLY A 102 27.93 3.33 15.02
C GLY A 102 26.61 4.09 14.86
N ASP A 103 26.57 5.13 14.02
CA ASP A 103 25.37 5.77 13.51
C ASP A 103 25.24 5.50 12.00
N VAL A 104 24.04 5.68 11.44
CA VAL A 104 23.84 5.59 9.99
C VAL A 104 23.20 6.90 9.56
N VAL A 105 23.83 7.58 8.61
CA VAL A 105 23.34 8.83 8.04
C VAL A 105 23.15 8.66 6.53
N PHE A 106 21.90 8.80 6.08
CA PHE A 106 21.60 8.86 4.65
C PHE A 106 21.76 10.29 4.13
N GLY A 107 22.38 10.43 2.97
CA GLY A 107 22.19 11.55 2.06
C GLY A 107 21.17 11.17 0.98
N VAL A 108 20.22 12.06 0.69
CA VAL A 108 19.26 11.86 -0.41
C VAL A 108 19.38 13.02 -1.39
N ALA A 109 19.48 12.69 -2.68
CA ALA A 109 19.64 13.66 -3.75
C ALA A 109 18.55 13.48 -4.81
N THR A 110 17.77 14.53 -5.07
CA THR A 110 16.70 14.53 -6.08
C THR A 110 16.86 15.67 -7.09
N ALA A 111 16.49 15.41 -8.34
CA ALA A 111 16.59 16.39 -9.41
C ALA A 111 15.50 17.46 -9.33
N GLY A 112 14.28 17.06 -8.93
CA GLY A 112 13.15 17.96 -8.69
C GLY A 112 12.81 18.11 -7.20
N PRO A 113 11.64 18.71 -6.89
CA PRO A 113 11.24 19.01 -5.52
C PRO A 113 10.89 17.74 -4.76
N ARG A 114 11.27 17.69 -3.47
CA ARG A 114 10.97 16.55 -2.57
C ARG A 114 9.51 16.42 -2.17
N ASP A 115 8.67 17.39 -2.55
CA ASP A 115 7.25 17.46 -2.29
C ASP A 115 6.44 17.52 -3.60
N ASP A 116 6.90 16.77 -4.62
CA ASP A 116 6.25 16.69 -5.94
C ASP A 116 4.98 15.83 -5.96
N GLY A 117 4.66 15.16 -4.85
CA GLY A 117 3.54 14.23 -4.72
C GLY A 117 3.63 12.97 -5.56
N ALA A 118 4.84 12.66 -6.05
CA ALA A 118 5.11 11.59 -6.98
C ALA A 118 6.52 11.01 -6.78
N TYR A 119 7.32 10.98 -7.85
CA TYR A 119 8.53 10.17 -7.96
C TYR A 119 9.65 10.60 -6.99
N TYR A 120 9.90 11.91 -6.82
CA TYR A 120 10.98 12.38 -5.95
C TYR A 120 10.60 12.31 -4.47
N GLN A 121 9.35 12.67 -4.15
CA GLN A 121 8.84 12.62 -2.78
C GLN A 121 8.88 11.19 -2.22
N ALA A 122 8.50 10.19 -3.02
CA ALA A 122 8.46 8.80 -2.55
C ALA A 122 9.82 8.30 -2.06
N LEU A 123 10.92 8.59 -2.78
CA LEU A 123 12.27 8.24 -2.29
C LEU A 123 12.59 8.92 -0.96
N VAL A 124 12.31 10.22 -0.87
CA VAL A 124 12.65 11.02 0.32
C VAL A 124 11.88 10.50 1.53
N GLU A 125 10.57 10.32 1.40
CA GLU A 125 9.70 9.86 2.49
C GLU A 125 10.08 8.45 2.94
N THR A 126 10.34 7.52 2.01
CA THR A 126 10.78 6.16 2.38
C THR A 126 12.11 6.17 3.11
N VAL A 127 13.10 6.96 2.69
CA VAL A 127 14.39 7.02 3.39
C VAL A 127 14.26 7.68 4.77
N GLU A 128 13.41 8.70 4.90
CA GLU A 128 13.09 9.31 6.20
C GLU A 128 12.39 8.32 7.14
N GLU A 129 11.38 7.60 6.66
CA GLU A 129 10.64 6.59 7.43
C GLU A 129 11.54 5.41 7.82
N PHE A 130 12.34 4.90 6.88
CA PHE A 130 13.29 3.84 7.11
C PHE A 130 14.31 4.24 8.19
N SER A 131 14.85 5.45 8.10
CA SER A 131 15.79 5.98 9.10
C SER A 131 15.13 6.11 10.47
N ALA A 132 13.92 6.66 10.54
CA ALA A 132 13.17 6.81 11.79
C ALA A 132 12.84 5.46 12.43
N THR A 133 12.38 4.49 11.65
CA THR A 133 12.00 3.14 12.10
C THR A 133 13.19 2.38 12.66
N ASN A 134 14.36 2.53 12.03
CA ASN A 134 15.60 1.87 12.46
C ASN A 134 16.41 2.69 13.49
N GLY A 135 15.92 3.86 13.88
CA GLY A 135 16.57 4.75 14.84
C GLY A 135 17.94 5.25 14.38
N PHE A 136 18.06 5.50 13.08
CA PHE A 136 19.18 6.15 12.42
C PHE A 136 19.06 7.68 12.52
N SER A 137 20.13 8.38 12.16
CA SER A 137 20.11 9.84 12.08
C SER A 137 19.16 10.33 10.99
N THR A 138 18.63 11.54 11.18
CA THR A 138 17.76 12.18 10.17
C THR A 138 18.53 12.35 8.86
N PRO A 139 17.98 11.90 7.72
CA PRO A 139 18.63 12.04 6.43
C PRO A 139 18.94 13.50 6.06
N ILE A 140 20.04 13.70 5.33
CA ILE A 140 20.40 14.98 4.73
C ILE A 140 19.82 15.01 3.31
N ILE A 141 18.79 15.83 3.11
CA ILE A 141 18.09 15.95 1.83
C ILE A 141 18.63 17.15 1.03
N VAL A 142 19.01 16.92 -0.22
CA VAL A 142 19.32 17.95 -1.22
C VAL A 142 18.41 17.74 -2.42
N ASP A 143 17.46 18.63 -2.61
CA ASP A 143 16.46 18.58 -3.69
C ASP A 143 16.73 19.65 -4.75
N ASN A 144 15.96 19.63 -5.85
CA ASN A 144 16.04 20.60 -6.95
C ASN A 144 17.46 20.72 -7.56
N ILE A 145 18.19 19.61 -7.63
CA ILE A 145 19.54 19.61 -8.19
C ILE A 145 19.45 19.70 -9.71
N GLU A 146 19.87 20.84 -10.27
CA GLU A 146 20.01 20.97 -11.72
C GLU A 146 21.14 20.06 -12.24
N PRO A 147 20.99 19.44 -13.43
CA PRO A 147 22.03 18.58 -14.00
C PRO A 147 23.42 19.25 -14.09
N ALA A 148 23.45 20.57 -14.31
CA ALA A 148 24.69 21.36 -14.40
C ALA A 148 25.43 21.50 -13.05
N ASP A 149 24.72 21.38 -11.94
CA ASP A 149 25.25 21.54 -10.58
C ASP A 149 25.42 20.18 -9.85
N SER A 150 24.92 19.08 -10.45
CA SER A 150 24.97 17.71 -9.91
C SER A 150 26.34 17.32 -9.31
N ALA A 151 27.44 17.55 -10.03
CA ALA A 151 28.79 17.20 -9.55
C ALA A 151 29.22 17.98 -8.29
N THR A 152 28.74 19.21 -8.14
CA THR A 152 29.05 20.04 -6.96
C THR A 152 28.19 19.63 -5.78
N GLU A 153 26.87 19.50 -5.98
CA GLU A 153 25.95 19.20 -4.90
C GLU A 153 26.13 17.78 -4.36
N LEU A 154 26.34 16.79 -5.22
CA LEU A 154 26.60 15.42 -4.78
C LEU A 154 27.94 15.29 -4.04
N ARG A 155 28.97 16.04 -4.44
CA ARG A 155 30.24 16.10 -3.69
C ARG A 155 30.05 16.77 -2.33
N ASN A 156 29.33 17.90 -2.28
CA ASN A 156 29.02 18.57 -1.01
C ASN A 156 28.24 17.64 -0.07
N LEU A 157 27.34 16.80 -0.59
CA LEU A 157 26.63 15.80 0.18
C LEU A 157 27.57 14.72 0.73
N ALA A 158 28.45 14.17 -0.11
CA ALA A 158 29.46 13.19 0.30
C ALA A 158 30.40 13.73 1.41
N GLU A 159 30.82 14.99 1.31
CA GLU A 159 31.69 15.62 2.30
C GLU A 159 31.05 15.84 3.69
N GLN A 160 29.74 15.61 3.83
CA GLN A 160 29.02 15.75 5.11
C GLN A 160 29.15 14.52 6.02
N GLY A 161 29.86 13.47 5.57
CA GLY A 161 30.08 12.26 6.37
C GLY A 161 28.83 11.39 6.46
N VAL A 162 28.10 11.29 5.35
CA VAL A 162 27.00 10.33 5.19
C VAL A 162 27.56 8.94 4.90
N ASP A 163 26.84 7.90 5.29
CA ASP A 163 27.23 6.51 5.02
C ASP A 163 26.65 5.99 3.71
N VAL A 164 25.46 6.48 3.36
CA VAL A 164 24.73 6.07 2.15
C VAL A 164 24.33 7.33 1.38
N ILE A 165 24.51 7.35 0.06
CA ILE A 165 23.89 8.35 -0.80
C ILE A 165 22.86 7.66 -1.71
N ALA A 166 21.60 8.04 -1.53
CA ALA A 166 20.48 7.61 -2.37
C ALA A 166 20.15 8.70 -3.40
N ILE A 167 20.45 8.43 -4.67
CA ILE A 167 20.12 9.31 -5.80
C ILE A 167 18.81 8.86 -6.43
N GLY A 168 17.83 9.75 -6.48
CA GLY A 168 16.49 9.39 -6.92
C GLY A 168 16.26 9.40 -8.41
N ALA A 169 17.24 9.79 -9.22
CA ALA A 169 16.96 10.10 -10.62
C ALA A 169 18.21 10.06 -11.51
N GLY A 170 18.05 9.60 -12.75
CA GLY A 170 19.13 9.57 -13.75
C GLY A 170 19.57 10.96 -14.24
N GLU A 171 18.74 11.99 -14.05
CA GLU A 171 18.98 13.39 -14.41
C GLU A 171 20.29 13.94 -13.85
N ILE A 172 20.66 13.50 -12.65
CA ILE A 172 21.81 13.97 -11.89
C ILE A 172 22.91 12.90 -11.74
N ALA A 173 22.84 11.85 -12.57
CA ALA A 173 23.71 10.68 -12.45
C ALA A 173 25.06 10.79 -13.21
N GLU A 174 25.24 11.79 -14.07
CA GLU A 174 26.48 11.98 -14.86
C GLU A 174 27.79 11.91 -14.05
N PRO A 175 27.92 12.58 -12.87
CA PRO A 175 29.16 12.58 -12.11
C PRO A 175 29.42 11.29 -11.31
N LEU A 176 28.47 10.35 -11.24
CA LEU A 176 28.55 9.21 -10.31
C LEU A 176 29.78 8.34 -10.52
N ALA A 177 30.21 8.12 -11.78
CA ALA A 177 31.40 7.33 -12.06
C ALA A 177 32.68 7.91 -11.45
N GLU A 178 32.77 9.24 -11.31
CA GLU A 178 33.90 9.90 -10.64
C GLU A 178 33.71 9.89 -9.13
N LEU A 179 32.50 10.20 -8.65
CA LEU A 179 32.21 10.34 -7.22
C LEU A 179 32.28 9.02 -6.45
N THR A 180 31.80 7.91 -7.02
CA THR A 180 31.91 6.60 -6.38
C THR A 180 33.36 6.14 -6.25
N ALA A 181 34.25 6.60 -7.13
CA ALA A 181 35.69 6.36 -7.03
C ALA A 181 36.40 7.33 -6.08
N GLU A 182 35.89 8.56 -5.95
CA GLU A 182 36.41 9.60 -5.05
C GLU A 182 36.07 9.30 -3.58
N PHE A 183 34.87 8.79 -3.32
CA PHE A 183 34.31 8.47 -2.00
C PHE A 183 33.93 6.98 -1.89
N PRO A 184 34.91 6.06 -1.91
CA PRO A 184 34.66 4.61 -1.83
C PRO A 184 34.19 4.14 -0.44
N GLU A 185 34.19 5.03 0.56
CA GLU A 185 33.68 4.80 1.91
C GLU A 185 32.20 5.12 2.06
N ILE A 186 31.51 5.53 1.00
CA ILE A 186 30.06 5.77 0.99
C ILE A 186 29.43 4.64 0.17
N PHE A 187 28.32 4.08 0.64
CA PHE A 187 27.50 3.20 -0.17
C PHE A 187 26.67 4.04 -1.15
N TRP A 188 26.93 3.89 -2.45
CA TRP A 188 26.21 4.65 -3.47
C TRP A 188 25.06 3.85 -4.07
N TYR A 189 23.85 4.40 -3.97
CA TYR A 189 22.65 3.88 -4.61
C TYR A 189 22.07 4.90 -5.60
N CYS A 190 21.61 4.42 -6.76
CA CYS A 190 20.86 5.24 -7.71
C CYS A 190 19.62 4.51 -8.24
N ASN A 191 18.46 5.18 -8.14
CA ASN A 191 17.34 4.91 -9.02
C ASN A 191 17.53 5.65 -10.35
N CYS A 192 18.50 5.18 -11.14
CA CYS A 192 18.93 5.88 -12.35
C CYS A 192 17.99 5.67 -13.55
N GLY A 193 16.95 4.84 -13.38
CA GLY A 193 15.95 4.55 -14.40
C GLY A 193 16.45 3.68 -15.56
N ALA A 194 15.55 3.43 -16.51
CA ALA A 194 15.78 2.56 -17.65
C ALA A 194 16.93 3.07 -18.55
N GLY A 195 17.80 2.13 -18.98
CA GLY A 195 18.86 2.41 -19.95
C GLY A 195 20.15 2.99 -19.36
N TYR A 196 20.19 3.25 -18.05
CA TYR A 196 21.44 3.65 -17.40
C TYR A 196 22.44 2.48 -17.35
N PRO A 197 23.69 2.67 -17.77
CA PRO A 197 24.67 1.57 -17.82
C PRO A 197 25.10 1.18 -16.41
N THR A 198 25.22 -0.13 -16.14
CA THR A 198 25.79 -0.64 -14.89
C THR A 198 27.18 -0.05 -14.66
N GLN A 199 27.41 0.54 -13.48
CA GLN A 199 28.70 1.11 -13.08
C GLN A 199 29.30 0.38 -11.88
N PRO A 200 30.61 0.11 -11.85
CA PRO A 200 31.28 -0.37 -10.65
C PRO A 200 31.14 0.64 -9.49
N GLY A 201 30.90 0.14 -8.27
CA GLY A 201 30.76 0.98 -7.09
C GLY A 201 29.42 1.72 -6.99
N LEU A 202 28.44 1.39 -7.85
CA LEU A 202 27.10 1.97 -7.79
C LEU A 202 26.06 0.84 -7.75
N ALA A 203 25.35 0.73 -6.63
CA ALA A 203 24.15 -0.10 -6.54
C ALA A 203 23.02 0.60 -7.32
N GLN A 204 22.31 -0.14 -8.18
CA GLN A 204 21.28 0.47 -9.04
C GLN A 204 19.98 -0.31 -8.99
N SER A 205 18.85 0.39 -8.89
CA SER A 205 17.57 -0.13 -9.37
C SER A 205 17.38 0.27 -10.83
N GLN A 206 16.86 -0.66 -11.61
CA GLN A 206 16.31 -0.40 -12.94
C GLN A 206 14.92 -1.03 -13.02
N ASP A 207 14.13 -0.54 -13.95
CA ASP A 207 12.87 -1.14 -14.34
C ASP A 207 12.85 -1.41 -15.84
N ASP A 208 11.86 -2.18 -16.28
CA ASP A 208 11.52 -2.31 -17.69
C ASP A 208 10.39 -1.33 -18.04
N SER A 209 10.75 -0.09 -18.37
CA SER A 209 9.80 0.96 -18.75
C SER A 209 8.87 0.55 -19.90
N SER A 210 9.30 -0.31 -20.82
CA SER A 210 8.42 -0.89 -21.84
C SER A 210 7.29 -1.73 -21.23
N GLN A 211 7.57 -2.59 -20.24
CA GLN A 211 6.55 -3.39 -19.57
C GLN A 211 5.55 -2.49 -18.83
N ILE A 212 6.08 -1.50 -18.10
CA ILE A 212 5.29 -0.59 -17.26
C ILE A 212 4.38 0.26 -18.15
N SER A 213 4.96 0.92 -19.14
CA SER A 213 4.21 1.82 -20.01
C SER A 213 3.22 1.08 -20.92
N TYR A 214 3.54 -0.15 -21.36
CA TYR A 214 2.56 -1.00 -22.04
C TYR A 214 1.36 -1.31 -21.15
N SER A 215 1.58 -1.69 -19.88
CA SER A 215 0.48 -1.97 -18.96
C SER A 215 -0.39 -0.73 -18.70
N ALA A 216 0.22 0.46 -18.55
CA ALA A 216 -0.50 1.72 -18.44
C ALA A 216 -1.31 2.06 -19.71
N GLY A 217 -0.72 1.84 -20.88
CA GLY A 217 -1.40 2.03 -22.16
C GLY A 217 -2.58 1.09 -22.36
N TYR A 218 -2.44 -0.18 -21.97
CA TYR A 218 -3.52 -1.16 -22.01
C TYR A 218 -4.67 -0.78 -21.05
N ALA A 219 -4.35 -0.41 -19.81
CA ALA A 219 -5.33 0.07 -18.85
C ALA A 219 -6.08 1.31 -19.38
N THR A 220 -5.37 2.26 -19.97
CA THR A 220 -5.95 3.45 -20.60
C THR A 220 -6.87 3.07 -21.77
N GLY A 221 -6.44 2.14 -22.62
CA GLY A 221 -7.26 1.63 -23.73
C GLY A 221 -8.57 0.99 -23.27
N MET A 222 -8.56 0.26 -22.16
CA MET A 222 -9.79 -0.28 -21.57
C MET A 222 -10.75 0.83 -21.13
N LEU A 223 -10.24 1.88 -20.46
CA LEU A 223 -11.05 3.01 -20.02
C LEU A 223 -11.61 3.82 -21.20
N LEU A 224 -10.82 4.02 -22.26
CA LEU A 224 -11.26 4.68 -23.49
C LEU A 224 -12.36 3.89 -24.20
N ARG A 225 -12.17 2.57 -24.37
CA ARG A 225 -13.18 1.68 -24.95
C ARG A 225 -14.51 1.78 -24.22
N ASP A 226 -14.47 1.82 -22.89
CA ASP A 226 -15.67 1.78 -22.06
C ASP A 226 -16.37 3.16 -21.96
N SER A 227 -15.60 4.26 -22.06
CA SER A 227 -16.11 5.64 -22.10
C SER A 227 -16.51 6.11 -23.51
N GLY A 228 -16.02 5.44 -24.56
CA GLY A 228 -16.21 5.80 -25.96
C GLY A 228 -15.22 6.84 -26.49
N GLY A 229 -14.10 7.06 -25.79
CA GLY A 229 -12.98 7.90 -26.24
C GLY A 229 -12.02 7.16 -27.18
N ASP A 230 -11.12 7.89 -27.84
CA ASP A 230 -10.16 7.33 -28.78
C ASP A 230 -8.80 8.05 -28.86
N SER A 231 -8.60 9.10 -28.05
CA SER A 231 -7.44 9.97 -28.16
C SER A 231 -6.71 10.21 -26.84
N VAL A 232 -5.40 10.03 -26.86
CA VAL A 232 -4.50 10.23 -25.71
C VAL A 232 -3.46 11.31 -26.02
N HIS A 233 -3.18 12.18 -25.06
CA HIS A 233 -2.02 13.06 -25.11
C HIS A 233 -0.98 12.62 -24.06
N PHE A 234 0.20 12.23 -24.54
CA PHE A 234 1.37 11.97 -23.70
C PHE A 234 2.13 13.29 -23.53
N ILE A 235 2.12 13.84 -22.32
CA ILE A 235 2.79 15.11 -22.01
C ILE A 235 4.08 14.77 -21.29
N GLY A 236 5.21 15.03 -21.96
CA GLY A 236 6.55 14.77 -21.44
C GLY A 236 7.41 16.01 -21.36
N CYS A 237 8.69 15.83 -21.04
CA CYS A 237 9.69 16.89 -20.99
C CYS A 237 10.26 17.16 -22.37
N CYS A 238 11.05 16.22 -22.91
CA CYS A 238 12.22 16.60 -23.68
C CYS A 238 12.66 15.59 -24.76
N ASP A 239 11.80 14.63 -25.10
CA ASP A 239 12.04 13.59 -26.12
C ASP A 239 13.27 12.70 -25.81
N LEU A 240 13.48 12.42 -24.51
CA LEU A 240 14.57 11.60 -24.01
C LEU A 240 14.38 10.12 -24.37
N GLY A 241 15.45 9.32 -24.24
CA GLY A 241 15.43 7.89 -24.59
C GLY A 241 14.34 7.11 -23.83
N PHE A 242 14.26 7.28 -22.50
CA PHE A 242 13.23 6.62 -21.70
C PHE A 242 11.82 7.17 -21.98
N GLU A 243 11.66 8.46 -22.31
CA GLU A 243 10.36 9.01 -22.73
C GLU A 243 9.90 8.37 -24.05
N LYS A 244 10.83 8.13 -24.99
CA LYS A 244 10.54 7.42 -26.25
C LYS A 244 10.16 5.97 -26.02
N GLU A 245 10.87 5.28 -25.14
CA GLU A 245 10.54 3.92 -24.74
C GLU A 245 9.13 3.87 -24.17
N ALA A 246 8.84 4.73 -23.19
CA ALA A 246 7.54 4.81 -22.54
C ALA A 246 6.42 5.15 -23.54
N TYR A 247 6.62 6.15 -24.38
CA TYR A 247 5.66 6.54 -25.42
C TYR A 247 5.32 5.38 -26.36
N LEU A 248 6.33 4.72 -26.92
CA LEU A 248 6.12 3.64 -27.90
C LEU A 248 5.45 2.42 -27.27
N ALA A 249 5.82 2.07 -26.04
CA ALA A 249 5.23 0.96 -25.32
C ALA A 249 3.79 1.26 -24.88
N PHE A 250 3.51 2.49 -24.44
CA PHE A 250 2.17 2.93 -24.12
C PHE A 250 1.25 2.88 -25.35
N GLU A 251 1.72 3.38 -26.50
CA GLU A 251 0.96 3.32 -27.75
C GLU A 251 0.67 1.86 -28.15
N MET A 252 1.64 0.97 -27.98
CA MET A 252 1.45 -0.46 -28.21
C MET A 252 0.37 -1.06 -27.29
N GLY A 253 0.39 -0.73 -26.00
CA GLY A 253 -0.63 -1.20 -25.04
C GLY A 253 -2.02 -0.68 -25.37
N LEU A 254 -2.12 0.60 -25.71
CA LEU A 254 -3.36 1.25 -26.15
C LEU A 254 -3.96 0.55 -27.38
N GLN A 255 -3.13 0.32 -28.40
CA GLN A 255 -3.54 -0.28 -29.67
C GLN A 255 -3.80 -1.80 -29.57
N ALA A 256 -3.34 -2.46 -28.52
CA ALA A 256 -3.69 -3.84 -28.23
C ALA A 256 -5.17 -3.99 -27.84
N VAL A 257 -5.78 -2.95 -27.25
CA VAL A 257 -7.22 -2.90 -26.96
C VAL A 257 -8.01 -2.53 -28.21
N ASP A 258 -7.66 -1.41 -28.86
CA ASP A 258 -8.22 -1.01 -30.15
C ASP A 258 -7.15 -0.31 -31.01
N SER A 259 -6.81 -0.93 -32.14
CA SER A 259 -5.84 -0.41 -33.11
C SER A 259 -6.17 0.96 -33.72
N SER A 260 -7.39 1.48 -33.54
CA SER A 260 -7.79 2.82 -34.01
C SER A 260 -7.47 3.93 -33.01
N PHE A 261 -7.17 3.60 -31.75
CA PHE A 261 -6.80 4.59 -30.74
C PHE A 261 -5.49 5.29 -31.09
N THR A 262 -5.43 6.58 -30.77
CA THR A 262 -4.34 7.46 -31.15
C THR A 262 -3.65 8.06 -29.93
N MET A 263 -2.35 8.34 -30.07
CA MET A 263 -1.59 9.05 -29.06
C MET A 263 -0.76 10.16 -29.69
N THR A 264 -0.65 11.31 -28.99
CA THR A 264 0.18 12.43 -29.40
C THR A 264 1.18 12.78 -28.31
N TYR A 265 2.48 12.82 -28.64
CA TYR A 265 3.52 13.31 -27.74
C TYR A 265 3.61 14.84 -27.77
N VAL A 266 3.69 15.46 -26.59
CA VAL A 266 3.88 16.90 -26.43
C VAL A 266 5.03 17.17 -25.45
N PRO A 267 6.20 17.65 -25.90
CA PRO A 267 7.29 18.06 -25.02
C PRO A 267 7.00 19.42 -24.38
N THR A 268 7.36 19.56 -23.11
CA THR A 268 7.05 20.75 -22.30
C THR A 268 8.28 21.41 -21.69
N GLY A 269 9.41 20.74 -21.64
CA GLY A 269 10.63 21.27 -21.02
C GLY A 269 11.28 22.39 -21.85
N ASN A 270 11.84 23.39 -21.16
CA ASN A 270 12.61 24.48 -21.81
C ASN A 270 14.07 24.10 -22.07
N PHE A 271 14.57 23.12 -21.31
CA PHE A 271 15.92 22.57 -21.39
C PHE A 271 15.86 21.05 -21.11
N PRO A 272 16.89 20.26 -21.44
CA PRO A 272 16.89 18.83 -21.18
C PRO A 272 16.61 18.53 -19.70
N PHE A 273 15.72 17.57 -19.44
CA PHE A 273 15.30 17.16 -18.10
C PHE A 273 14.49 18.20 -17.28
N ASP A 274 13.95 19.25 -17.90
CA ASP A 274 12.97 20.18 -17.32
C ASP A 274 11.56 19.55 -17.15
N PHE A 275 11.45 18.52 -16.30
CA PHE A 275 10.20 17.82 -15.96
C PHE A 275 9.26 18.65 -15.07
N ASP A 276 9.75 19.77 -14.53
CA ASP A 276 9.06 20.61 -13.54
C ASP A 276 8.44 21.87 -14.16
N ASN A 277 8.44 22.00 -15.50
CA ASN A 277 7.87 23.15 -16.19
C ASN A 277 6.33 23.16 -16.18
N ILE A 278 5.74 23.54 -15.05
CA ILE A 278 4.29 23.66 -14.85
C ILE A 278 3.63 24.54 -15.92
N SER A 279 4.28 25.64 -16.33
CA SER A 279 3.71 26.56 -17.33
C SER A 279 3.62 25.90 -18.70
N GLY A 280 4.67 25.21 -19.13
CA GLY A 280 4.70 24.48 -20.40
C GLY A 280 3.70 23.32 -20.40
N ALA A 281 3.66 22.57 -19.30
CA ALA A 281 2.73 21.46 -19.11
C ALA A 281 1.26 21.92 -19.12
N THR A 282 0.95 23.05 -18.47
CA THR A 282 -0.39 23.63 -18.46
C THR A 282 -0.82 24.07 -19.88
N GLU A 283 0.09 24.67 -20.66
CA GLU A 283 -0.19 25.02 -22.05
C GLU A 283 -0.45 23.78 -22.91
N ALA A 284 0.37 22.73 -22.75
CA ALA A 284 0.19 21.45 -23.44
C ALA A 284 -1.16 20.80 -23.12
N PHE A 285 -1.56 20.75 -21.84
CA PHE A 285 -2.84 20.22 -21.41
C PHE A 285 -4.02 21.00 -22.00
N ASN A 286 -4.00 22.33 -21.95
CA ASN A 286 -5.05 23.15 -22.55
C ASN A 286 -5.18 22.93 -24.07
N ASN A 287 -4.06 22.72 -24.76
CA ASN A 287 -4.07 22.37 -26.18
C ASN A 287 -4.61 20.95 -26.43
N ALA A 288 -4.36 20.00 -25.53
CA ALA A 288 -4.93 18.65 -25.60
C ALA A 288 -6.46 18.69 -25.48
N LEU A 289 -6.99 19.43 -24.49
CA LEU A 289 -8.43 19.67 -24.34
C LEU A 289 -9.04 20.29 -25.59
N ALA A 290 -8.39 21.31 -26.15
CA ALA A 290 -8.87 21.97 -27.36
C ALA A 290 -8.88 21.05 -28.60
N GLN A 291 -8.05 20.01 -28.60
CA GLN A 291 -7.98 18.98 -29.64
C GLN A 291 -8.94 17.81 -29.38
N GLY A 292 -9.61 17.78 -28.22
CA GLY A 292 -10.57 16.76 -27.85
C GLY A 292 -9.95 15.51 -27.26
N ALA A 293 -8.81 15.63 -26.57
CA ALA A 293 -8.20 14.53 -25.83
C ALA A 293 -9.21 13.91 -24.84
N ASP A 294 -9.26 12.58 -24.79
CA ASP A 294 -10.09 11.81 -23.85
C ASP A 294 -9.27 11.34 -22.63
N ALA A 295 -7.96 11.18 -22.82
CA ALA A 295 -7.00 10.87 -21.76
C ALA A 295 -5.73 11.71 -21.89
N VAL A 296 -5.09 11.96 -20.75
CA VAL A 296 -3.75 12.57 -20.68
C VAL A 296 -2.85 11.68 -19.83
N ASN A 297 -1.67 11.35 -20.35
CA ASN A 297 -0.58 10.75 -19.58
C ASN A 297 0.44 11.85 -19.24
N PRO A 298 0.40 12.43 -18.02
CA PRO A 298 1.37 13.43 -17.57
C PRO A 298 2.66 12.74 -17.07
N TYR A 299 3.56 12.41 -17.99
CA TYR A 299 4.87 11.82 -17.69
C TYR A 299 5.88 12.91 -17.30
N LEU A 300 5.71 13.43 -16.08
CA LEU A 300 6.35 14.63 -15.55
C LEU A 300 6.78 14.42 -14.08
N GLY A 301 7.65 15.31 -13.60
CA GLY A 301 8.08 15.40 -12.19
C GLY A 301 7.17 16.36 -11.43
N GLY A 302 7.71 17.45 -10.88
CA GLY A 302 6.95 18.48 -10.15
C GLY A 302 5.84 19.17 -10.94
N ALA A 303 5.78 19.02 -12.27
CA ALA A 303 4.64 19.48 -13.07
C ALA A 303 3.47 18.49 -13.14
N HIS A 304 3.60 17.30 -12.56
CA HIS A 304 2.62 16.21 -12.63
C HIS A 304 1.29 16.53 -11.93
N GLU A 305 1.31 16.74 -10.61
CA GLU A 305 0.08 16.96 -9.84
C GLU A 305 -0.76 18.15 -10.31
N PRO A 306 -0.18 19.32 -10.66
CA PRO A 306 -0.96 20.40 -11.25
C PRO A 306 -1.73 19.98 -12.50
N LEU A 307 -1.19 19.07 -13.31
CA LEU A 307 -1.86 18.54 -14.50
C LEU A 307 -2.93 17.51 -14.15
N VAL A 308 -2.72 16.68 -13.13
CA VAL A 308 -3.74 15.76 -12.61
C VAL A 308 -4.94 16.56 -12.08
N ALA A 309 -4.70 17.63 -11.32
CA ALA A 309 -5.77 18.52 -10.86
C ALA A 309 -6.56 19.11 -12.03
N LEU A 310 -5.88 19.57 -13.08
CA LEU A 310 -6.54 20.06 -14.30
C LEU A 310 -7.32 18.95 -15.03
N ALA A 311 -6.82 17.71 -15.06
CA ALA A 311 -7.54 16.57 -15.63
C ALA A 311 -8.81 16.26 -14.83
N ASN A 312 -8.75 16.25 -13.50
CA ASN A 312 -9.91 16.05 -12.62
C ASN A 312 -10.97 17.15 -12.82
N GLU A 313 -10.54 18.41 -12.95
CA GLU A 313 -11.46 19.54 -13.23
C GLU A 313 -12.19 19.44 -14.58
N ASN A 314 -11.66 18.67 -15.52
CA ASN A 314 -12.17 18.55 -16.89
C ASN A 314 -12.65 17.13 -17.24
N ASP A 315 -12.79 16.25 -16.26
CA ASP A 315 -13.23 14.86 -16.42
C ASP A 315 -12.39 14.07 -17.47
N ILE A 316 -11.07 14.30 -17.50
CA ILE A 316 -10.13 13.62 -18.40
C ILE A 316 -9.52 12.42 -17.69
N ILE A 317 -9.44 11.27 -18.39
CA ILE A 317 -8.76 10.08 -17.87
C ILE A 317 -7.29 10.43 -17.60
N THR A 318 -6.82 10.20 -16.38
CA THR A 318 -5.46 10.55 -15.95
C THR A 318 -4.85 9.46 -15.09
N MET A 319 -3.53 9.55 -14.91
CA MET A 319 -2.74 8.53 -14.24
C MET A 319 -1.58 9.12 -13.46
N SER A 320 -1.04 8.38 -12.50
CA SER A 320 0.15 8.78 -11.74
C SER A 320 1.42 8.65 -12.56
N ALA A 321 2.50 9.28 -12.09
CA ALA A 321 3.85 9.12 -12.61
C ALA A 321 4.78 8.61 -11.51
N GLY A 322 4.74 7.30 -11.26
CA GLY A 322 5.66 6.61 -10.35
C GLY A 322 4.99 6.14 -9.07
N ALA A 323 4.14 6.97 -8.47
CA ALA A 323 3.51 6.68 -7.18
C ALA A 323 2.66 5.40 -7.20
N SER A 324 3.00 4.45 -6.33
CA SER A 324 2.32 3.16 -6.20
C SER A 324 0.97 3.23 -5.48
N ASP A 325 0.80 4.22 -4.61
CA ASP A 325 -0.37 4.42 -3.74
C ASP A 325 -1.35 5.45 -4.29
N ALA A 326 -1.15 5.95 -5.53
CA ALA A 326 -1.97 7.02 -6.10
C ALA A 326 -3.49 6.75 -6.05
N CYS A 327 -3.92 5.49 -6.17
CA CYS A 327 -5.33 5.10 -6.06
C CYS A 327 -5.94 5.24 -4.65
N GLU A 328 -5.11 5.44 -3.63
CA GLU A 328 -5.50 5.55 -2.21
C GLU A 328 -5.63 7.02 -1.77
N ARG A 329 -5.16 7.94 -2.61
CA ARG A 329 -5.27 9.38 -2.38
C ARG A 329 -6.71 9.87 -2.42
N THR A 330 -6.92 10.99 -1.74
CA THR A 330 -8.26 11.60 -1.59
C THR A 330 -8.30 13.08 -1.95
N ASP A 331 -7.14 13.65 -2.23
CA ASP A 331 -6.94 15.04 -2.61
C ASP A 331 -6.80 15.23 -4.13
N LEU A 332 -6.35 14.18 -4.83
CA LEU A 332 -6.36 14.05 -6.29
C LEU A 332 -6.99 12.71 -6.68
N ASP A 333 -7.73 12.71 -7.79
CA ASP A 333 -8.35 11.51 -8.33
C ASP A 333 -7.50 10.94 -9.48
N TYR A 334 -7.19 9.65 -9.41
CA TYR A 334 -6.47 8.93 -10.45
C TYR A 334 -7.33 7.79 -11.00
N ASP A 335 -7.30 7.57 -12.31
CA ASP A 335 -7.94 6.39 -12.91
C ASP A 335 -6.99 5.19 -12.91
N ILE A 336 -5.69 5.47 -13.04
CA ILE A 336 -4.61 4.49 -13.13
C ILE A 336 -3.44 4.94 -12.26
N ALA A 337 -2.93 4.06 -11.40
CA ALA A 337 -1.60 4.24 -10.81
C ALA A 337 -0.56 3.59 -11.75
N VAL A 338 0.40 4.36 -12.26
CA VAL A 338 1.57 3.82 -12.99
C VAL A 338 2.70 3.68 -12.00
N GLN A 339 3.09 2.45 -11.71
CA GLN A 339 3.87 2.06 -10.54
C GLN A 339 5.33 1.80 -10.95
N PHE A 340 6.20 2.73 -10.59
CA PHE A 340 7.66 2.67 -10.69
C PHE A 340 8.31 3.48 -9.56
N ASP A 341 7.73 3.33 -8.38
CA ASP A 341 8.00 4.15 -7.21
C ASP A 341 9.44 3.97 -6.71
N ALA A 342 10.16 5.08 -6.57
CA ALA A 342 11.55 5.06 -6.11
C ALA A 342 11.68 4.63 -4.63
N GLY A 343 10.66 4.89 -3.82
CA GLY A 343 10.53 4.47 -2.44
C GLY A 343 10.39 2.95 -2.34
N ASP A 344 9.41 2.36 -3.04
CA ASP A 344 9.22 0.90 -3.05
C ASP A 344 10.50 0.15 -3.48
N TYR A 345 11.22 0.72 -4.44
CA TYR A 345 12.46 0.13 -4.95
C TYR A 345 13.56 0.18 -3.91
N ILE A 346 13.82 1.33 -3.30
CA ILE A 346 14.89 1.42 -2.30
C ILE A 346 14.54 0.61 -1.05
N GLU A 347 13.29 0.58 -0.60
CA GLU A 347 12.87 -0.23 0.55
C GLU A 347 13.19 -1.71 0.31
N THR A 348 12.77 -2.25 -0.84
CA THR A 348 13.08 -3.62 -1.23
C THR A 348 14.60 -3.88 -1.26
N LEU A 349 15.37 -2.94 -1.79
CA LEU A 349 16.82 -3.11 -1.91
C LEU A 349 17.55 -2.99 -0.57
N LEU A 350 17.08 -2.16 0.36
CA LEU A 350 17.64 -2.04 1.71
C LEU A 350 17.52 -3.35 2.49
N GLU A 351 16.42 -4.09 2.31
CA GLU A 351 16.29 -5.44 2.87
C GLU A 351 17.32 -6.40 2.26
N LEU A 352 17.46 -6.40 0.92
CA LEU A 352 18.44 -7.26 0.25
C LEU A 352 19.89 -6.90 0.61
N ILE A 353 20.19 -5.63 0.84
CA ILE A 353 21.50 -5.15 1.31
C ILE A 353 21.77 -5.68 2.72
N ALA A 354 20.79 -5.57 3.63
CA ALA A 354 20.91 -6.08 5.00
C ALA A 354 21.15 -7.59 5.05
N ASP A 355 20.55 -8.34 4.13
CA ASP A 355 20.75 -9.79 3.98
C ASP A 355 22.03 -10.16 3.20
N GLY A 356 22.72 -9.18 2.62
CA GLY A 356 23.93 -9.38 1.81
C GLY A 356 23.67 -10.01 0.44
N GLU A 357 22.44 -9.89 -0.07
CA GLU A 357 22.01 -10.39 -1.37
C GLU A 357 22.11 -9.33 -2.49
N PHE A 358 22.29 -8.06 -2.13
CA PHE A 358 22.50 -6.96 -3.06
C PHE A 358 23.56 -5.98 -2.55
N GLY A 359 24.36 -5.40 -3.45
CA GLY A 359 25.39 -4.42 -3.08
C GLY A 359 25.91 -3.57 -4.23
N GLU A 360 26.96 -2.79 -3.94
CA GLU A 360 27.55 -1.88 -4.92
C GLU A 360 28.08 -2.59 -6.17
N GLY A 361 27.86 -1.97 -7.33
CA GLY A 361 28.23 -2.53 -8.63
C GLY A 361 27.21 -3.51 -9.20
N GLU A 362 26.15 -3.82 -8.45
CA GLU A 362 25.04 -4.64 -8.91
C GLU A 362 23.89 -3.78 -9.44
N THR A 363 23.07 -4.39 -10.29
CA THR A 363 21.85 -3.80 -10.82
C THR A 363 20.71 -4.75 -10.56
N PHE A 364 19.69 -4.28 -9.85
CA PHE A 364 18.45 -5.01 -9.63
C PHE A 364 17.40 -4.56 -10.64
N LEU A 365 16.80 -5.50 -11.37
CA LEU A 365 15.76 -5.20 -12.35
C LEU A 365 14.38 -5.53 -11.78
N PHE A 366 13.59 -4.49 -11.55
CA PHE A 366 12.17 -4.59 -11.24
C PHE A 366 11.39 -4.87 -12.53
N SER A 367 10.43 -5.79 -12.47
CA SER A 367 9.66 -6.22 -13.64
C SER A 367 8.21 -6.49 -13.28
N VAL A 368 7.32 -6.26 -14.24
CA VAL A 368 5.88 -6.43 -14.08
C VAL A 368 5.56 -7.89 -13.78
N GLY A 369 4.73 -8.10 -12.75
CA GLY A 369 4.31 -9.43 -12.28
C GLY A 369 5.32 -10.17 -11.39
N ALA A 370 6.56 -9.68 -11.28
CA ALA A 370 7.49 -10.11 -10.23
C ALA A 370 7.21 -9.38 -8.91
N PHE A 371 6.76 -8.12 -9.00
CA PHE A 371 6.44 -7.27 -7.87
C PHE A 371 5.04 -6.67 -8.04
N PRO A 372 4.23 -6.58 -6.96
CA PRO A 372 2.87 -6.04 -7.02
C PRO A 372 2.83 -4.51 -7.22
N PHE A 373 3.97 -3.84 -7.06
CA PHE A 373 4.15 -2.39 -7.20
C PHE A 373 4.92 -2.02 -8.48
N VAL A 374 4.95 -2.90 -9.49
CA VAL A 374 5.60 -2.63 -10.78
C VAL A 374 4.59 -2.85 -11.91
N GLY A 375 4.35 -1.80 -12.69
CA GLY A 375 3.43 -1.84 -13.83
C GLY A 375 2.38 -0.75 -13.76
N ALA A 376 1.11 -1.13 -13.90
CA ALA A 376 -0.01 -0.24 -13.70
C ALA A 376 -1.10 -0.94 -12.90
N LYS A 377 -1.95 -0.15 -12.25
CA LYS A 377 -3.10 -0.57 -11.45
C LYS A 377 -4.29 0.33 -11.79
N LEU A 378 -5.44 -0.27 -12.09
CA LEU A 378 -6.70 0.47 -12.20
C LEU A 378 -7.19 0.86 -10.80
N CYS A 379 -7.58 2.13 -10.60
CA CYS A 379 -7.97 2.59 -9.26
C CYS A 379 -9.39 2.20 -8.87
N ASN A 380 -10.33 2.18 -9.83
CA ASN A 380 -11.73 1.80 -9.59
C ASN A 380 -12.26 0.77 -10.60
N PRO A 381 -11.62 -0.39 -10.77
CA PRO A 381 -12.00 -1.35 -11.79
C PRO A 381 -13.29 -2.10 -11.41
N THR A 382 -14.10 -2.40 -12.41
CA THR A 382 -15.09 -3.48 -12.31
C THR A 382 -14.38 -4.84 -12.21
N ALA A 383 -15.09 -5.87 -11.73
CA ALA A 383 -14.53 -7.22 -11.66
C ALA A 383 -14.13 -7.78 -13.04
N GLU A 384 -14.82 -7.38 -14.12
CA GLU A 384 -14.46 -7.77 -15.48
C GLU A 384 -13.20 -7.05 -15.96
N GLN A 385 -13.08 -5.74 -15.71
CA GLN A 385 -11.87 -4.99 -16.02
C GLN A 385 -10.65 -5.52 -15.25
N GLN A 386 -10.80 -5.80 -13.95
CA GLN A 386 -9.70 -6.36 -13.16
C GLN A 386 -9.24 -7.71 -13.74
N ALA A 387 -10.18 -8.63 -14.04
CA ALA A 387 -9.83 -9.93 -14.58
C ALA A 387 -9.20 -9.87 -15.98
N GLU A 388 -9.66 -8.95 -16.84
CA GLU A 388 -9.06 -8.70 -18.15
C GLU A 388 -7.63 -8.16 -18.01
N PHE A 389 -7.43 -7.20 -17.11
CA PHE A 389 -6.15 -6.56 -16.91
C PHE A 389 -5.13 -7.49 -16.23
N ASP A 390 -5.53 -8.26 -15.22
CA ASP A 390 -4.68 -9.27 -14.56
C ASP A 390 -4.16 -10.30 -15.57
N ALA A 391 -5.03 -10.77 -16.48
CA ALA A 391 -4.64 -11.70 -17.53
C ALA A 391 -3.60 -11.10 -18.50
N GLU A 392 -3.65 -9.79 -18.73
CA GLU A 392 -2.66 -9.09 -19.55
C GLU A 392 -1.33 -8.90 -18.81
N LEU A 393 -1.36 -8.56 -17.51
CA LEU A 393 -0.17 -8.52 -16.66
C LEU A 393 0.53 -9.89 -16.60
N GLU A 394 -0.22 -10.99 -16.52
CA GLU A 394 0.32 -12.36 -16.59
C GLU A 394 1.05 -12.62 -17.92
N ARG A 395 0.56 -12.07 -19.04
CA ARG A 395 1.21 -12.21 -20.35
C ARG A 395 2.51 -11.43 -20.43
N ILE A 396 2.56 -10.24 -19.84
CA ILE A 396 3.79 -9.45 -19.70
C ILE A 396 4.80 -10.25 -18.87
N ALA A 397 4.40 -10.73 -17.69
CA ALA A 397 5.25 -11.51 -16.79
C ALA A 397 5.75 -12.82 -17.42
N ALA A 398 4.95 -13.44 -18.28
CA ALA A 398 5.33 -14.63 -19.05
C ALA A 398 6.31 -14.33 -20.21
N GLY A 399 6.66 -13.05 -20.45
CA GLY A 399 7.56 -12.64 -21.52
C GLY A 399 6.93 -12.65 -22.91
N THR A 400 5.59 -12.59 -23.01
CA THR A 400 4.86 -12.67 -24.29
C THR A 400 5.33 -11.61 -25.30
N TYR A 401 5.67 -10.42 -24.80
CA TYR A 401 6.02 -9.24 -25.61
C TYR A 401 7.52 -8.92 -25.62
N ALA A 402 8.37 -9.85 -25.17
CA ALA A 402 9.80 -9.58 -24.99
C ALA A 402 10.50 -9.14 -26.30
N ALA A 403 10.05 -9.63 -27.45
CA ALA A 403 10.62 -9.25 -28.75
C ALA A 403 10.21 -7.83 -29.15
N GLU A 404 8.94 -7.48 -28.95
CA GLU A 404 8.37 -6.17 -29.21
C GLU A 404 8.99 -5.11 -28.29
N PHE A 405 9.08 -5.38 -26.99
CA PHE A 405 9.75 -4.50 -26.04
C PHE A 405 11.24 -4.33 -26.37
N GLY A 406 11.92 -5.40 -26.80
CA GLY A 406 13.30 -5.30 -27.29
C GLY A 406 13.44 -4.40 -28.53
N ALA A 407 12.47 -4.44 -29.45
CA ALA A 407 12.45 -3.57 -30.63
C ALA A 407 12.20 -2.11 -30.25
N ILE A 408 11.28 -1.85 -29.30
CA ILE A 408 10.99 -0.52 -28.76
C ILE A 408 12.24 0.07 -28.11
N LYS A 409 12.90 -0.67 -27.20
CA LYS A 409 14.18 -0.26 -26.58
C LYS A 409 15.24 0.04 -27.65
N GLY A 410 15.34 -0.82 -28.66
CA GLY A 410 16.23 -0.61 -29.80
C GLY A 410 15.96 0.73 -30.50
N GLN A 411 14.70 1.10 -30.73
CA GLN A 411 14.34 2.37 -31.35
C GLN A 411 14.59 3.57 -30.42
N ALA A 412 14.29 3.43 -29.13
CA ALA A 412 14.38 4.50 -28.14
C ALA A 412 15.82 4.96 -27.86
N TYR A 413 16.76 4.00 -27.79
CA TYR A 413 18.16 4.26 -27.42
C TYR A 413 19.18 4.16 -28.58
N SER A 414 18.73 3.94 -29.82
CA SER A 414 19.63 3.96 -30.98
C SER A 414 20.00 5.41 -31.36
N PHE A 415 21.14 5.89 -30.87
CA PHE A 415 21.80 7.12 -31.31
C PHE A 415 23.23 6.86 -31.81
#